data_AF-A0A925TJM3-F1
#
_entry.id   AF-A0A925TJM3-F1
#
_cell.length_a   1.000
_cell.length_b   1.000
_cell.length_c   1.000
_cell.angle_alpha   90.00
_cell.angle_beta   90.00
_cell.angle_gamma   90.00
#
_symmetry.space_group_name_H-M   'P 1'
#
loop_
_entity.id
_entity.type
_entity.pdbx_description
1 polymer ?
#
loop_
_entity_poly.entity_id
_entity_poly.type
_entity_poly.pdbx_seq_one_letter_code
_entity_poly.pdbx_strand_id
1 'polypeptide(L)'
;MDYLRIWLACARYSIVRTMMFRFDFLMWALVEFVWMGVNLLLIQVVYDHTDSIAGWSKYEMLLLVGSSMIVQRLIMGFFWTNLFEMARNIRTGHFDFFLAQPGNPLVMVSTRKIDLDGLANVVVALAVVIYAIRELGLSPSFGELALYAFMIGCGVLINYSILLLTVSLTFWLGAAQGIEGSYFTLMEFS
;
A
#
# COMPACT_ATOMS: atom_id res chain seq x y z
N MET A 1 13.02 -22.53 -3.99
CA MET A 1 13.44 -22.55 -2.57
C MET A 1 14.45 -21.44 -2.27
N ASP A 2 15.39 -21.15 -3.17
CA ASP A 2 16.42 -20.12 -2.91
C ASP A 2 15.89 -18.67 -2.94
N TYR A 3 14.96 -18.31 -3.85
CA TYR A 3 14.34 -16.97 -3.88
C TYR A 3 13.63 -16.61 -2.58
N LEU A 4 12.91 -17.56 -1.98
CA LEU A 4 12.19 -17.33 -0.74
C LEU A 4 13.14 -17.11 0.44
N ARG A 5 14.29 -17.82 0.46
CA ARG A 5 15.34 -17.60 1.47
C ARG A 5 15.99 -16.23 1.33
N ILE A 6 16.25 -15.80 0.10
CA ILE A 6 16.80 -14.46 -0.18
C ILE A 6 15.79 -13.39 0.25
N TRP A 7 14.52 -13.56 -0.11
CA TRP A 7 13.46 -12.64 0.30
C TRP A 7 13.34 -12.54 1.82
N LEU A 8 13.32 -13.68 2.53
CA LEU A 8 13.28 -13.70 4.00
C LEU A 8 14.51 -13.04 4.63
N ALA A 9 15.69 -13.17 4.03
CA ALA A 9 16.89 -12.47 4.50
C ALA A 9 16.77 -10.95 4.32
N CYS A 10 16.27 -10.49 3.16
CA CYS A 10 15.97 -9.08 2.89
C CYS A 10 14.90 -8.51 3.84
N ALA A 11 13.84 -9.29 4.10
CA ALA A 11 12.81 -8.96 5.06
C ALA A 11 13.38 -8.81 6.48
N ARG A 12 14.19 -9.78 6.93
CA ARG A 12 14.87 -9.72 8.23
C ARG A 12 15.77 -8.50 8.34
N TYR A 13 16.54 -8.19 7.29
CA TYR A 13 17.41 -7.01 7.28
C TYR A 13 16.61 -5.71 7.36
N SER A 14 15.49 -5.62 6.63
CA SER A 14 14.59 -4.47 6.67
C SER A 14 14.01 -4.27 8.07
N ILE A 15 13.57 -5.35 8.71
CA ILE A 15 13.06 -5.30 10.10
C ILE A 15 14.13 -4.82 11.07
N VAL A 16 15.35 -5.37 11.00
CA VAL A 16 16.46 -4.96 11.88
C VAL A 16 16.81 -3.49 11.66
N ARG A 17 16.84 -3.03 10.40
CA ARG A 17 17.10 -1.62 10.05
C ARG A 17 16.06 -0.69 10.68
N THR A 18 14.78 -1.02 10.55
CA THR A 18 13.69 -0.21 11.11
C THR A 18 13.72 -0.20 12.64
N MET A 19 14.02 -1.34 13.26
CA MET A 19 14.16 -1.43 14.72
C MET A 19 15.35 -0.65 15.28
N MET A 20 16.42 -0.46 14.50
CA MET A 20 17.53 0.44 14.88
C MET A 20 17.07 1.91 14.97
N PHE A 21 16.14 2.34 14.11
CA PHE A 21 15.57 3.69 14.08
C PHE A 21 14.11 3.72 14.54
N ARG A 22 13.83 3.08 15.69
CA ARG A 22 12.48 2.97 16.27
C ARG A 22 11.69 4.28 16.38
N PHE A 23 12.36 5.42 16.56
CA PHE A 23 11.69 6.72 16.65
C PHE A 23 11.19 7.22 15.30
N ASP A 24 11.97 7.01 14.24
CA ASP A 24 11.57 7.34 12.87
C ASP A 24 10.35 6.52 12.45
N PHE A 25 10.39 5.21 12.71
CA PHE A 25 9.25 4.32 12.54
C PHE A 25 8.01 4.79 13.31
N LEU A 26 8.15 5.13 14.60
CA LEU A 26 7.02 5.56 15.42
C LEU A 26 6.44 6.89 14.91
N MET A 27 7.28 7.82 14.48
CA MET A 27 6.85 9.09 13.91
C MET A 27 6.08 8.88 12.61
N TRP A 28 6.60 8.09 11.68
CA TRP A 28 5.90 7.77 10.44
C TRP A 28 4.58 7.04 10.69
N ALA A 29 4.58 6.04 11.57
CA ALA A 29 3.35 5.34 11.95
C ALA A 29 2.30 6.29 12.54
N LEU A 30 2.71 7.24 13.39
CA LEU A 30 1.83 8.25 13.98
C LEU A 30 1.27 9.22 12.93
N VAL A 31 2.11 9.69 12.00
CA VAL A 31 1.67 10.58 10.91
C VAL A 31 0.62 9.89 10.06
N GLU A 32 0.85 8.64 9.66
CA GLU A 32 -0.12 7.86 8.88
C GLU A 32 -1.42 7.62 9.65
N PHE A 33 -1.33 7.32 10.95
CA PHE A 33 -2.48 7.14 11.81
C PHE A 33 -3.33 8.42 11.91
N VAL A 34 -2.70 9.58 12.12
CA VAL A 34 -3.39 10.87 12.17
C VAL A 34 -4.03 11.19 10.83
N TRP A 35 -3.32 10.98 9.72
CA TRP A 35 -3.85 11.20 8.37
C TRP A 35 -5.09 10.35 8.09
N MET A 36 -5.04 9.09 8.51
CA MET A 36 -6.14 8.16 8.43
C MET A 36 -7.32 8.61 9.30
N GLY A 37 -7.06 9.06 10.53
CA GLY A 37 -8.08 9.64 11.41
C GLY A 37 -8.76 10.86 10.79
N VAL A 38 -8.01 11.76 10.16
CA VAL A 38 -8.56 12.93 9.46
C VAL A 38 -9.48 12.51 8.31
N ASN A 39 -9.09 11.51 7.51
CA ASN A 39 -9.93 11.00 6.42
C ASN A 39 -11.26 10.42 6.94
N LEU A 40 -11.23 9.67 8.04
CA LEU A 40 -12.44 9.10 8.65
C LEU A 40 -13.33 10.18 9.27
N LEU A 41 -12.73 11.18 9.93
CA LEU A 41 -13.46 12.33 10.48
C LEU A 41 -14.15 13.12 9.37
N LEU A 42 -13.50 13.29 8.22
CA LEU A 42 -14.09 13.96 7.07
C LEU A 42 -15.37 13.24 6.61
N ILE A 43 -15.32 11.91 6.45
CA ILE A 43 -16.51 11.10 6.12
C ILE A 43 -17.59 11.32 7.18
N GLN A 44 -17.22 11.30 8.45
CA GLN A 44 -18.18 11.51 9.53
C GLN A 44 -18.85 12.89 9.49
N VAL A 45 -18.09 13.96 9.25
CA VAL A 45 -18.62 15.34 9.14
C VAL A 45 -19.55 15.49 7.94
N VAL A 46 -19.20 14.87 6.81
CA VAL A 46 -20.02 14.91 5.59
C VAL A 46 -21.36 14.22 5.82
N TYR A 47 -21.36 13.02 6.41
CA TYR A 47 -22.60 12.28 6.70
C TYR A 47 -23.41 12.85 7.86
N ASP A 48 -22.86 13.77 8.65
CA ASP A 48 -23.63 14.55 9.64
C ASP A 48 -24.57 15.56 8.97
N HIS A 49 -24.26 15.96 7.73
CA HIS A 49 -25.03 16.90 6.93
C HIS A 49 -25.76 16.24 5.76
N THR A 50 -25.63 14.92 5.56
CA THR A 50 -26.20 14.19 4.42
C THR A 50 -26.48 12.74 4.79
N ASP A 51 -27.75 12.33 4.69
CA ASP A 51 -28.18 10.97 5.07
C ASP A 51 -27.65 9.87 4.14
N SER A 52 -27.45 10.19 2.86
CA SER A 52 -26.86 9.26 1.89
C SER A 52 -26.16 10.00 0.75
N ILE A 53 -25.02 9.46 0.30
CA ILE A 53 -24.29 9.96 -0.87
C ILE A 53 -24.35 8.88 -1.94
N ALA A 54 -24.95 9.18 -3.09
CA ALA A 54 -25.10 8.24 -4.20
C ALA A 54 -25.76 6.89 -3.80
N GLY A 55 -26.63 6.89 -2.78
CA GLY A 55 -27.30 5.70 -2.25
C GLY A 55 -26.50 4.91 -1.20
N TRP A 56 -25.27 5.34 -0.87
CA TRP A 56 -24.43 4.71 0.15
C TRP A 56 -24.68 5.36 1.51
N SER A 57 -24.95 4.52 2.52
CA SER A 57 -24.98 4.94 3.92
C SER A 57 -23.57 5.20 4.46
N LYS A 58 -23.49 5.89 5.60
CA LYS A 58 -22.23 6.24 6.27
C LYS A 58 -21.31 5.04 6.45
N TYR A 59 -21.84 3.91 6.92
CA TYR A 59 -21.03 2.74 7.25
C TYR A 59 -20.64 1.92 6.01
N GLU A 60 -21.44 1.92 4.95
CA GLU A 60 -21.04 1.31 3.66
C GLU A 60 -19.90 2.11 3.02
N MET A 61 -19.94 3.44 3.11
CA MET A 61 -18.82 4.29 2.66
C MET A 61 -17.58 4.08 3.53
N LEU A 62 -17.75 3.93 4.85
CA LEU A 62 -16.65 3.62 5.77
C LEU A 62 -15.99 2.28 5.44
N LEU A 63 -16.78 1.27 5.09
CA LEU A 63 -16.31 -0.04 4.63
C LEU A 63 -15.49 0.10 3.34
N LEU A 64 -15.98 0.87 2.37
CA LEU A 64 -15.31 1.11 1.09
C LEU A 64 -13.95 1.79 1.30
N VAL A 65 -13.94 2.90 2.06
CA VAL A 65 -12.70 3.65 2.34
C VAL A 65 -11.74 2.83 3.20
N GLY A 66 -12.22 2.09 4.21
CA GLY A 66 -11.38 1.18 4.96
C GLY A 66 -10.73 0.11 4.08
N SER A 67 -11.47 -0.40 3.09
CA SER A 67 -10.96 -1.38 2.13
C SER A 67 -9.90 -0.79 1.20
N SER A 68 -10.11 0.43 0.69
CA SER A 68 -9.10 1.13 -0.14
C SER A 68 -7.84 1.44 0.66
N MET A 69 -7.98 1.83 1.93
CA MET A 69 -6.86 2.04 2.84
C MET A 69 -6.04 0.77 3.03
N ILE A 70 -6.66 -0.40 3.21
CA ILE A 70 -5.93 -1.68 3.29
C ILE A 70 -5.06 -1.89 2.05
N VAL A 71 -5.64 -1.71 0.85
CA VAL A 71 -4.92 -1.87 -0.42
C VAL A 71 -3.74 -0.90 -0.50
N GLN A 72 -3.96 0.39 -0.19
CA GLN A 72 -2.90 1.40 -0.22
C GLN A 72 -1.77 1.09 0.77
N ARG A 73 -2.09 0.69 2.00
CA ARG A 73 -1.09 0.36 3.02
C ARG A 73 -0.30 -0.90 2.70
N LEU A 74 -0.93 -1.89 2.06
CA LEU A 74 -0.22 -3.06 1.53
C LEU A 74 0.75 -2.68 0.40
N ILE A 75 0.35 -1.78 -0.50
CA ILE A 75 1.24 -1.27 -1.56
C ILE A 75 2.42 -0.51 -0.97
N MET A 76 2.15 0.39 0.00
CA MET A 76 3.20 1.11 0.73
C MET A 76 4.18 0.16 1.43
N GLY A 77 3.65 -0.80 2.20
CA GLY A 77 4.48 -1.71 2.98
C GLY A 77 5.36 -2.67 2.16
N PHE A 78 4.89 -3.12 0.99
CA PHE A 78 5.60 -4.14 0.21
C PHE A 78 6.32 -3.62 -1.03
N PHE A 79 5.74 -2.67 -1.75
CA PHE A 79 6.14 -2.41 -3.14
C PHE A 79 6.60 -0.97 -3.39
N TRP A 80 6.07 0.00 -2.65
CA TRP A 80 6.29 1.43 -2.87
C TRP A 80 7.77 1.80 -2.92
N THR A 81 8.49 1.67 -1.80
CA THR A 81 9.91 2.04 -1.73
C THR A 81 10.76 1.26 -2.73
N ASN A 82 10.46 -0.01 -2.95
CA ASN A 82 11.16 -0.85 -3.93
C ASN A 82 11.04 -0.33 -5.36
N LEU A 83 9.83 0.05 -5.77
CA LEU A 83 9.55 0.58 -7.12
C LEU A 83 10.14 1.99 -7.32
N PHE A 84 10.12 2.85 -6.30
CA PHE A 84 10.79 4.15 -6.38
C PHE A 84 12.30 4.04 -6.40
N GLU A 85 12.87 3.11 -5.62
CA GLU A 85 14.29 2.81 -5.72
C GLU A 85 14.66 2.21 -7.07
N MET A 86 13.77 1.43 -7.70
CA MET A 86 13.96 0.97 -9.07
C MET A 86 14.14 2.16 -10.03
N ALA A 87 13.19 3.10 -10.04
CA ALA A 87 13.28 4.32 -10.86
C ALA A 87 14.60 5.06 -10.63
N ARG A 88 15.03 5.18 -9.37
CA ARG A 88 16.29 5.84 -8.99
C ARG A 88 17.52 5.07 -9.50
N ASN A 89 17.51 3.75 -9.40
CA ASN A 89 18.59 2.88 -9.86
C ASN A 89 18.72 2.87 -11.38
N ILE A 90 17.58 2.94 -12.11
CA ILE A 90 17.57 3.08 -13.58
C ILE A 90 18.27 4.39 -13.97
N ARG A 91 17.87 5.51 -13.36
CA ARG A 91 18.45 6.83 -13.65
C ARG A 91 19.94 6.92 -13.33
N THR A 92 20.39 6.23 -12.29
CA THR A 92 21.80 6.26 -11.86
C THR A 92 22.68 5.20 -12.52
N GLY A 93 22.13 4.37 -13.41
CA GLY A 93 22.85 3.27 -14.06
C GLY A 93 23.12 2.05 -13.17
N HIS A 94 22.71 2.09 -11.90
CA HIS A 94 22.88 0.95 -10.98
C HIS A 94 21.94 -0.22 -11.26
N PHE A 95 20.92 -0.02 -12.12
CA PHE A 95 20.00 -1.09 -12.50
C PHE A 95 20.71 -2.23 -13.26
N ASP A 96 21.81 -1.95 -13.97
CA ASP A 96 22.57 -2.97 -14.71
C ASP A 96 23.14 -4.05 -13.78
N PHE A 97 23.48 -3.70 -12.53
CA PHE A 97 23.89 -4.68 -11.53
C PHE A 97 22.78 -5.65 -11.16
N PHE A 98 21.51 -5.24 -11.21
CA PHE A 98 20.38 -6.12 -10.96
C PHE A 98 20.12 -7.05 -12.15
N LEU A 99 20.34 -6.57 -13.37
CA LEU A 99 20.24 -7.38 -14.59
C LEU A 99 21.34 -8.44 -14.69
N ALA A 100 22.53 -8.15 -14.16
CA ALA A 100 23.65 -9.09 -14.13
C ALA A 100 23.49 -10.18 -13.06
N GLN A 101 22.57 -10.03 -12.10
CA GLN A 101 22.34 -11.05 -11.07
C GLN A 101 21.51 -12.21 -11.65
N PRO A 102 21.83 -13.47 -11.29
CA PRO A 102 21.05 -14.61 -11.76
C PRO A 102 19.66 -14.60 -11.13
N GLY A 103 18.63 -14.34 -11.95
CA GLY A 103 17.23 -14.48 -11.57
C GLY A 103 16.30 -13.49 -12.27
N ASN A 104 15.05 -13.42 -11.82
CA ASN A 104 14.09 -12.46 -12.36
C ASN A 104 14.31 -11.07 -11.71
N PRO A 105 14.76 -10.06 -12.48
CA PRO A 105 15.08 -8.73 -11.93
C PRO A 105 13.89 -8.04 -11.28
N LEU A 106 12.68 -8.27 -11.81
CA LEU A 106 11.45 -7.65 -11.30
C LEU A 106 11.14 -8.13 -9.88
N VAL A 107 11.27 -9.43 -9.62
CA VAL A 107 11.08 -9.99 -8.28
C VAL A 107 12.14 -9.45 -7.33
N MET A 108 13.40 -9.42 -7.78
CA MET A 108 14.52 -8.98 -6.95
C MET A 108 14.45 -7.50 -6.58
N VAL A 109 13.98 -6.66 -7.49
CA VAL A 109 13.84 -5.23 -7.23
C VAL A 109 12.58 -4.94 -6.43
N SER A 110 11.46 -5.60 -6.73
CA SER A 110 10.15 -5.32 -6.10
C SER A 110 10.02 -5.81 -4.66
N THR A 111 10.88 -6.70 -4.19
CA THR A 111 10.69 -7.41 -2.91
C THR A 111 11.84 -7.25 -1.91
N ARG A 112 12.74 -6.29 -2.15
CA ARG A 112 14.00 -6.13 -1.40
C ARG A 112 13.85 -5.42 -0.06
N LYS A 113 12.95 -4.45 0.03
CA LYS A 113 12.65 -3.68 1.24
C LYS A 113 11.22 -3.92 1.65
N ILE A 114 10.99 -3.97 2.95
CA ILE A 114 9.64 -4.01 3.51
C ILE A 114 9.57 -2.84 4.48
N ASP A 115 8.58 -1.99 4.26
CA ASP A 115 8.32 -0.82 5.09
C ASP A 115 7.32 -1.22 6.16
N LEU A 116 7.80 -1.27 7.40
CA LEU A 116 7.02 -1.77 8.52
C LEU A 116 5.94 -0.78 8.96
N ASP A 117 6.13 0.51 8.70
CA ASP A 117 5.17 1.58 8.97
C ASP A 117 3.87 1.36 8.18
N GLY A 118 3.96 1.20 6.86
CA GLY A 118 2.81 0.83 6.02
C GLY A 118 2.14 -0.46 6.49
N LEU A 119 2.92 -1.51 6.83
CA LEU A 119 2.35 -2.76 7.34
C LEU A 119 1.70 -2.63 8.72
N ALA A 120 2.26 -1.82 9.62
CA ALA A 120 1.66 -1.56 10.93
C ALA A 120 0.30 -0.85 10.77
N ASN A 121 0.19 0.06 9.81
CA ASN A 121 -1.05 0.77 9.51
C ASN A 121 -2.12 -0.09 8.81
N VAL A 122 -1.75 -1.23 8.21
CA VAL A 122 -2.75 -2.21 7.73
C VAL A 122 -3.64 -2.71 8.88
N VAL A 123 -3.07 -2.88 10.09
CA VAL A 123 -3.85 -3.32 11.26
C VAL A 123 -4.91 -2.29 11.63
N VAL A 124 -4.58 -1.01 11.53
CA VAL A 124 -5.54 0.08 11.79
C VAL A 124 -6.62 0.09 10.72
N ALA A 125 -6.27 -0.06 9.44
CA ALA A 125 -7.23 -0.12 8.34
C ALA A 125 -8.18 -1.33 8.47
N LEU A 126 -7.67 -2.49 8.87
CA LEU A 126 -8.49 -3.66 9.21
C LEU A 126 -9.44 -3.39 10.37
N ALA A 127 -8.99 -2.70 11.42
CA ALA A 127 -9.86 -2.35 12.55
C ALA A 127 -11.04 -1.47 12.11
N VAL A 128 -10.83 -0.54 11.18
CA VAL A 128 -11.89 0.30 10.59
C VAL A 128 -12.89 -0.54 9.79
N VAL A 129 -12.41 -1.46 8.95
CA VAL A 129 -13.29 -2.36 8.19
C VAL A 129 -14.12 -3.25 9.12
N ILE A 130 -13.50 -3.83 10.15
CA ILE A 130 -14.21 -4.66 11.14
C ILE A 130 -15.27 -3.83 11.88
N TYR A 131 -14.95 -2.58 12.23
CA TYR A 131 -15.90 -1.66 12.85
C TYR A 131 -17.11 -1.38 11.92
N ALA A 132 -16.86 -1.09 10.65
CA ALA A 132 -17.93 -0.85 9.66
C ALA A 132 -18.83 -2.09 9.46
N ILE A 133 -18.25 -3.29 9.38
CA ILE A 133 -19.00 -4.56 9.27
C ILE A 133 -19.94 -4.76 10.46
N ARG A 134 -19.46 -4.46 11.68
CA ARG A 134 -20.25 -4.61 12.91
C ARG A 134 -21.43 -3.64 12.95
N GLU A 135 -21.22 -2.38 12.57
CA GLU A 135 -22.28 -1.36 12.54
C GLU A 135 -23.32 -1.64 11.45
N LEU A 136 -22.91 -2.24 10.34
CA LEU A 136 -23.84 -2.70 9.29
C LEU A 136 -24.61 -3.97 9.67
N GLY A 137 -24.30 -4.60 10.82
CA GLY A 137 -24.90 -5.86 11.23
C GLY A 137 -24.60 -7.02 10.28
N LEU A 138 -23.53 -6.91 9.49
CA LEU A 138 -23.14 -7.94 8.53
C LEU A 138 -22.47 -9.10 9.27
N SER A 139 -22.98 -10.31 9.05
CA SER A 139 -22.37 -11.55 9.51
C SER A 139 -21.79 -12.32 8.31
N PRO A 140 -20.60 -11.92 7.80
CA PRO A 140 -20.04 -12.56 6.62
C PRO A 140 -19.72 -14.02 6.89
N SER A 141 -20.13 -14.88 5.97
CA SER A 141 -19.73 -16.28 5.93
C SER A 141 -18.23 -16.41 5.60
N PHE A 142 -17.64 -17.58 5.88
CA PHE A 142 -16.24 -17.84 5.54
C PHE A 142 -15.96 -17.68 4.03
N GLY A 143 -16.93 -18.02 3.18
CA GLY A 143 -16.83 -17.85 1.73
C GLY A 143 -16.77 -16.37 1.31
N GLU A 144 -17.59 -15.52 1.92
CA GLU A 144 -17.59 -14.07 1.65
C GLU A 144 -16.30 -13.41 2.16
N LEU A 145 -15.78 -13.84 3.30
CA LEU A 145 -14.50 -13.37 3.81
C LEU A 145 -13.34 -13.76 2.88
N ALA A 146 -13.36 -14.99 2.35
CA ALA A 146 -12.37 -15.44 1.37
C ALA A 146 -12.47 -14.66 0.06
N LEU A 147 -13.69 -14.38 -0.41
CA LEU A 147 -13.94 -13.56 -1.60
C LEU A 147 -13.48 -12.12 -1.40
N TYR A 148 -13.75 -11.54 -0.23
CA TYR A 148 -13.27 -10.20 0.13
C TYR A 148 -11.75 -10.13 0.15
N ALA A 149 -11.08 -11.10 0.78
CA ALA A 149 -9.62 -11.20 0.76
C ALA A 149 -9.06 -11.35 -0.67
N PHE A 150 -9.74 -12.13 -1.52
CA PHE A 150 -9.39 -12.23 -2.94
C PHE A 150 -9.55 -10.90 -3.67
N MET A 151 -10.63 -10.15 -3.44
CA MET A 151 -10.83 -8.82 -4.04
C MET A 151 -9.77 -7.81 -3.58
N ILE A 152 -9.38 -7.82 -2.30
CA ILE A 152 -8.25 -7.02 -1.80
C ILE A 152 -6.96 -7.40 -2.53
N GLY A 153 -6.70 -8.70 -2.72
CA GLY A 153 -5.57 -9.20 -3.51
C GLY A 153 -5.57 -8.69 -4.96
N CYS A 154 -6.74 -8.70 -5.62
CA CYS A 154 -6.90 -8.09 -6.95
C CYS A 154 -6.64 -6.59 -6.93
N GLY A 155 -7.14 -5.86 -5.93
CA GLY A 155 -6.92 -4.43 -5.76
C GLY A 155 -5.43 -4.08 -5.64
N VAL A 156 -4.69 -4.86 -4.83
CA VAL A 156 -3.23 -4.74 -4.70
C VAL A 156 -2.55 -5.05 -6.03
N LEU A 157 -2.95 -6.10 -6.74
CA LEU A 157 -2.37 -6.46 -8.03
C LEU A 157 -2.56 -5.35 -9.09
N ILE A 158 -3.75 -4.77 -9.16
CA ILE A 158 -4.08 -3.67 -10.08
C ILE A 158 -3.24 -2.44 -9.73
N ASN A 159 -3.20 -2.05 -8.45
CA ASN A 159 -2.41 -0.92 -7.99
C ASN A 159 -0.91 -1.11 -8.28
N TYR A 160 -0.38 -2.30 -8.01
CA TYR A 160 1.00 -2.67 -8.32
C TYR A 160 1.29 -2.55 -9.82
N SER A 161 0.38 -3.03 -10.66
CA SER A 161 0.52 -2.97 -12.12
C SER A 161 0.54 -1.53 -12.63
N ILE A 162 -0.34 -0.67 -12.12
CA ILE A 162 -0.35 0.77 -12.44
C ILE A 162 0.95 1.43 -12.00
N LEU A 163 1.40 1.17 -10.77
CA LEU A 163 2.65 1.74 -10.26
C LEU A 163 3.86 1.28 -11.08
N LEU A 164 3.91 0.00 -11.43
CA LEU A 164 4.98 -0.57 -12.26
C LEU A 164 5.00 0.05 -13.67
N LEU A 165 3.84 0.20 -14.32
CA LEU A 165 3.73 0.89 -15.60
C LEU A 165 4.25 2.33 -15.50
N THR A 166 3.84 3.05 -14.46
CA THR A 166 4.27 4.44 -14.23
C THR A 166 5.79 4.51 -14.05
N VAL A 167 6.37 3.62 -13.22
CA VAL A 167 7.82 3.57 -12.98
C VAL A 167 8.59 3.15 -14.24
N SER A 168 8.04 2.27 -15.08
CA SER A 168 8.68 1.85 -16.33
C SER A 168 8.89 3.01 -17.31
N LEU A 169 8.06 4.05 -17.26
CA LEU A 169 8.23 5.26 -18.08
C LEU A 169 9.53 6.02 -17.75
N THR A 170 10.11 5.81 -16.56
CA THR A 170 11.41 6.39 -16.17
C THR A 170 12.53 6.01 -17.15
N PHE A 171 12.46 4.83 -17.77
CA PHE A 171 13.44 4.40 -18.78
C PHE A 171 13.53 5.35 -19.97
N TRP A 172 12.42 6.01 -20.32
CA TRP A 172 12.32 6.91 -21.47
C TRP A 172 12.42 8.39 -21.08
N LEU A 173 11.81 8.77 -19.94
CA LEU A 173 11.69 10.18 -19.53
C LEU A 173 12.86 10.69 -18.68
N GLY A 174 13.71 9.82 -18.13
CA GLY A 174 14.90 10.19 -17.36
C GLY A 174 14.65 10.89 -16.01
N ALA A 175 13.41 11.30 -15.70
CA ALA A 175 13.03 11.98 -14.47
C ALA A 175 12.01 11.17 -13.66
N ALA A 176 12.38 10.81 -12.42
CA ALA A 176 11.53 10.05 -11.50
C ALA A 176 10.57 10.91 -10.65
N GLN A 177 10.85 12.21 -10.50
CA GLN A 177 10.12 13.07 -9.54
C GLN A 177 8.69 13.40 -9.99
N GLY A 178 8.40 13.43 -11.30
CA GLY A 178 7.03 13.61 -11.79
C GLY A 178 6.15 12.37 -11.65
N ILE A 179 6.75 11.19 -11.45
CA ILE A 179 6.08 9.89 -11.45
C ILE A 179 5.35 9.64 -10.12
N GLU A 180 5.95 10.06 -8.99
CA GLU A 180 5.29 10.04 -7.67
C GLU A 180 3.98 10.83 -7.69
N GLY A 181 4.03 12.08 -8.15
CA GLY A 181 2.85 12.94 -8.25
C GLY A 181 1.78 12.41 -9.20
N SER A 182 2.20 11.77 -10.30
CA SER A 182 1.29 11.14 -11.26
C SER A 182 0.49 9.99 -10.64
N TYR A 183 1.16 9.13 -9.86
CA TYR A 183 0.50 8.03 -9.16
C TYR A 183 -0.49 8.53 -8.10
N PHE A 184 -0.08 9.50 -7.27
CA PHE A 184 -0.97 10.07 -6.27
C PHE A 184 -2.21 10.68 -6.90
N THR A 185 -2.06 11.44 -7.99
CA THR A 185 -3.19 12.04 -8.71
C THR A 185 -4.14 10.96 -9.24
N LEU A 186 -3.64 9.84 -9.76
CA LEU A 186 -4.49 8.76 -10.28
C LEU A 186 -5.21 7.99 -9.17
N MET A 187 -4.57 7.81 -8.01
CA MET A 187 -5.13 7.05 -6.89
C MET A 187 -5.99 7.88 -5.94
N GLU A 188 -5.87 9.21 -5.96
CA GLU A 188 -6.72 10.11 -5.17
C GLU A 188 -8.16 10.15 -5.71
N PHE A 189 -8.39 9.75 -6.97
CA PHE A 189 -9.71 9.65 -7.59
C PHE A 189 -10.34 8.24 -7.53
N SER A 190 -9.72 7.27 -6.86
CA SER A 190 -10.24 5.90 -6.65
C SER A 190 -10.63 5.65 -5.21
#